data_AF-A0A6A7KGA1-F1
#
_entry.id   AF-A0A6A7KGA1-F1
#
_cell.length_a   1.000
_cell.length_b   1.000
_cell.length_c   1.000
_cell.angle_alpha   90.00
_cell.angle_beta   90.00
_cell.angle_gamma   90.00
#
_symmetry.space_group_name_H-M   'P 1'
#
loop_
_entity.id
_entity.type
_entity.pdbx_description
1 polymer ?
#
loop_
_entity_poly.entity_id
_entity_poly.type
_entity_poly.pdbx_seq_one_letter_code
_entity_poly.pdbx_strand_id
1 'polypeptide(L)'
;MTAVPILGLGIGFINFTVVFLMMMYSLLRSIERLTISPSKRARDFQRVIQSYKNGELIEVEGFLILRVPPNVPKDGVYYLLSPLSPSELSKSDIKPYVAIKVTEKSEINAELKSGQYVKIKGIIDAYPFGNMRLIHVISLQRANIEDYWLQYKELALTKEELEQLIDSTINADYELKKALLYSLFASPSVVSSKRHWGEGVTFSAFKNDTKIVNSLWEASRYLISLLPEELILRKGNAKPFVDDNLDLDFSFFLEGGKYYSPSNKSLLKKDIPVAEWAREHFEKKQAVFLTPKVYKRISPEDPLAYTSETPFIVNEPIGWEKNRELEQLIPNLLATIFLEREKIPSLSPSDRMVEKFRERFERWIFRNAREYGEKFDALRLKGMIFETNTRYLLSLRLLGSMARFEGKINTGIISDVINMNQEIVDMWINEIPEREMLKVLETYEKYVERDFRNKRLEMALRVFLDLEATSIDGFVSREEFYNALVEYGFKPSYAREVIESLIADGYLYEPVIGKLKMIKPE
;
A
#
# COMPACT_ATOMS: atom_id res chain seq x y z
N MET A 1 -51.34 -3.40 57.35
CA MET A 1 -49.96 -3.10 56.92
C MET A 1 -49.27 -4.41 56.62
N THR A 2 -49.14 -4.76 55.36
CA THR A 2 -48.39 -5.92 54.87
C THR A 2 -47.59 -5.44 53.68
N ALA A 3 -46.26 -5.53 53.81
CA ALA A 3 -45.30 -5.04 52.84
C ALA A 3 -45.30 -5.92 51.59
N VAL A 4 -45.34 -5.28 50.42
CA VAL A 4 -45.06 -5.91 49.12
C VAL A 4 -43.55 -5.86 48.89
N PRO A 5 -42.88 -6.98 48.60
CA PRO A 5 -41.45 -6.95 48.32
C PRO A 5 -41.19 -6.37 46.92
N ILE A 6 -40.30 -5.38 46.86
CA ILE A 6 -39.73 -4.87 45.63
C ILE A 6 -38.85 -5.99 45.06
N LEU A 7 -39.32 -6.64 44.00
CA LEU A 7 -38.51 -7.53 43.17
C LEU A 7 -37.39 -6.71 42.54
N GLY A 8 -36.18 -6.86 43.09
CA GLY A 8 -34.97 -6.32 42.51
C GLY A 8 -34.79 -6.84 41.09
N LEU A 9 -34.65 -5.91 40.14
CA LEU A 9 -34.16 -6.16 38.79
C LEU A 9 -32.74 -6.74 38.90
N GLY A 10 -32.66 -8.07 38.96
CA GLY A 10 -31.42 -8.80 39.14
C GLY A 10 -30.46 -8.60 37.97
N ILE A 11 -29.17 -8.68 38.28
CA ILE A 11 -28.02 -8.64 37.35
C ILE A 11 -28.20 -9.56 36.13
N GLY A 12 -29.01 -10.64 36.26
CA GLY A 12 -29.41 -11.50 35.14
C GLY A 12 -30.27 -10.82 34.08
N PHE A 13 -31.13 -9.85 34.44
CA PHE A 13 -31.95 -9.10 33.48
C PHE A 13 -31.11 -8.09 32.69
N ILE A 14 -30.09 -7.50 33.34
CA ILE A 14 -29.11 -6.60 32.70
C ILE A 14 -28.18 -7.40 31.76
N ASN A 15 -27.69 -8.58 32.20
CA ASN A 15 -26.89 -9.45 31.33
C ASN A 15 -27.71 -10.01 30.16
N PHE A 16 -28.99 -10.36 30.37
CA PHE A 16 -29.86 -10.82 29.30
C PHE A 16 -30.19 -9.68 28.32
N THR A 17 -30.43 -8.46 28.78
CA THR A 17 -30.65 -7.31 27.87
C THR A 17 -29.38 -6.93 27.12
N VAL A 18 -28.20 -6.95 27.74
CA VAL A 18 -26.93 -6.64 27.03
C VAL A 18 -26.58 -7.72 26.01
N VAL A 19 -26.71 -9.01 26.36
CA VAL A 19 -26.47 -10.13 25.45
C VAL A 19 -27.52 -10.16 24.34
N PHE A 20 -28.79 -9.88 24.65
CA PHE A 20 -29.86 -9.81 23.64
C PHE A 20 -29.70 -8.59 22.74
N LEU A 21 -29.26 -7.43 23.24
CA LEU A 21 -28.96 -6.24 22.43
C LEU A 21 -27.74 -6.46 21.54
N MET A 22 -26.69 -7.12 22.05
CA MET A 22 -25.52 -7.53 21.26
C MET A 22 -25.87 -8.61 20.23
N MET A 23 -26.71 -9.58 20.58
CA MET A 23 -27.24 -10.56 19.63
C MET A 23 -28.13 -9.89 18.60
N MET A 24 -28.96 -8.90 18.96
CA MET A 24 -29.78 -8.13 18.03
C MET A 24 -28.91 -7.24 17.15
N TYR A 25 -27.84 -6.63 17.66
CA TYR A 25 -26.88 -5.86 16.88
C TYR A 25 -26.08 -6.75 15.92
N SER A 26 -25.71 -7.94 16.38
CA SER A 26 -25.09 -9.00 15.58
C SER A 26 -26.06 -9.56 14.53
N LEU A 27 -27.33 -9.76 14.88
CA LEU A 27 -28.40 -10.18 13.96
C LEU A 27 -28.73 -9.07 12.96
N LEU A 28 -28.76 -7.80 13.37
CA LEU A 28 -28.98 -6.66 12.50
C LEU A 28 -27.78 -6.46 11.56
N ARG A 29 -26.56 -6.68 12.04
CA ARG A 29 -25.34 -6.77 11.20
C ARG A 29 -25.36 -7.96 10.25
N SER A 30 -25.96 -9.09 10.63
CA SER A 30 -25.96 -10.31 9.82
C SER A 30 -27.16 -10.42 8.87
N ILE A 31 -28.28 -9.77 9.17
CA ILE A 31 -29.51 -9.75 8.36
C ILE A 31 -29.49 -8.62 7.32
N GLU A 32 -28.72 -7.56 7.54
CA GLU A 32 -28.34 -6.61 6.48
C GLU A 32 -26.86 -6.23 6.64
N ARG A 33 -25.94 -7.06 6.12
CA ARG A 33 -24.66 -6.51 5.63
C ARG A 33 -25.06 -5.55 4.50
N LEU A 34 -25.30 -4.28 4.83
CA LEU A 34 -25.71 -3.24 3.90
C LEU A 34 -24.58 -3.04 2.89
N THR A 35 -24.55 -3.88 1.86
CA THR A 35 -23.71 -3.69 0.69
C THR A 35 -24.11 -2.36 0.05
N ILE A 36 -23.15 -1.47 -0.14
CA ILE A 36 -23.45 -0.16 -0.73
C ILE A 36 -23.58 -0.38 -2.23
N SER A 37 -24.82 -0.56 -2.69
CA SER A 37 -25.11 -0.67 -4.12
C SER A 37 -25.02 0.71 -4.80
N PRO A 38 -24.59 0.77 -6.08
CA PRO A 38 -24.63 2.00 -6.88
C PRO A 38 -25.99 2.69 -6.84
N SER A 39 -27.08 1.92 -6.95
CA SER A 39 -28.45 2.46 -6.92
C SER A 39 -28.79 3.14 -5.59
N LYS A 40 -28.28 2.63 -4.46
CA LYS A 40 -28.44 3.30 -3.15
C LYS A 40 -27.69 4.63 -3.13
N ARG A 41 -26.43 4.66 -3.58
CA ARG A 41 -25.62 5.90 -3.66
C ARG A 41 -26.26 6.96 -4.53
N ALA A 42 -26.75 6.55 -5.70
CA ALA A 42 -27.49 7.41 -6.61
C ALA A 42 -28.70 8.07 -5.91
N ARG A 43 -29.52 7.28 -5.19
CA ARG A 43 -30.69 7.79 -4.46
C ARG A 43 -30.31 8.72 -3.31
N ASP A 44 -29.28 8.37 -2.54
CA ASP A 44 -28.83 9.18 -1.40
C ASP A 44 -28.31 10.54 -1.91
N PHE A 45 -27.48 10.54 -2.96
CA PHE A 45 -27.03 11.76 -3.61
C PHE A 45 -28.19 12.60 -4.15
N GLN A 46 -29.13 11.98 -4.86
CA GLN A 46 -30.31 12.68 -5.38
C GLN A 46 -31.11 13.33 -4.25
N ARG A 47 -31.31 12.62 -3.13
CA ARG A 47 -32.01 13.15 -1.94
C ARG A 47 -31.29 14.36 -1.36
N VAL A 48 -29.96 14.29 -1.22
CA VAL A 48 -29.13 15.39 -0.70
C VAL A 48 -29.26 16.61 -1.62
N ILE A 49 -29.00 16.44 -2.91
CA ILE A 49 -29.05 17.52 -3.90
C ILE A 49 -30.43 18.16 -3.99
N GLN A 50 -31.51 17.38 -3.89
CA GLN A 50 -32.87 17.88 -3.94
C GLN A 50 -33.34 18.55 -2.63
N SER A 51 -32.65 18.33 -1.51
CA SER A 51 -33.00 18.96 -0.23
C SER A 51 -32.62 20.43 -0.12
N TYR A 52 -31.66 20.90 -0.93
CA TYR A 52 -31.22 22.29 -0.91
C TYR A 52 -32.19 23.21 -1.66
N LYS A 53 -32.38 24.42 -1.13
CA LYS A 53 -33.18 25.47 -1.79
C LYS A 53 -32.35 26.21 -2.84
N ASN A 54 -33.03 26.80 -3.82
CA ASN A 54 -32.36 27.62 -4.83
C ASN A 54 -31.68 28.82 -4.17
N GLY A 55 -30.46 29.13 -4.61
CA GLY A 55 -29.64 30.20 -4.07
C GLY A 55 -28.77 29.81 -2.87
N GLU A 56 -28.86 28.56 -2.37
CA GLU A 56 -28.02 28.10 -1.26
C GLU A 56 -26.60 27.73 -1.72
N LEU A 57 -25.63 28.01 -0.85
CA LEU A 57 -24.24 27.56 -1.05
C LEU A 57 -24.16 26.06 -0.78
N ILE A 58 -23.55 25.32 -1.72
CA ILE A 58 -23.33 23.89 -1.62
C ILE A 58 -21.87 23.55 -1.87
N GLU A 59 -21.41 22.50 -1.18
CA GLU A 59 -20.17 21.81 -1.47
C GLU A 59 -20.52 20.35 -1.78
N VAL A 60 -20.13 19.88 -2.96
CA VAL A 60 -20.45 18.54 -3.45
C VAL A 60 -19.26 17.92 -4.15
N GLU A 61 -19.14 16.60 -4.03
CA GLU A 61 -18.12 15.81 -4.71
C GLU A 61 -18.77 14.85 -5.70
N GLY A 62 -18.08 14.58 -6.80
CA GLY A 62 -18.58 13.69 -7.83
C GLY A 62 -17.61 13.53 -9.00
N PHE A 63 -17.97 12.66 -9.92
CA PHE A 63 -17.23 12.40 -11.14
C PHE A 63 -17.66 13.40 -12.21
N LEU A 64 -16.70 14.22 -12.65
CA LEU A 64 -16.90 15.20 -13.70
C LEU A 64 -17.09 14.50 -15.04
N ILE A 65 -18.14 14.85 -15.77
CA ILE A 65 -18.40 14.40 -17.13
C ILE A 65 -18.33 15.64 -18.01
N LEU A 66 -17.30 15.71 -18.86
CA LEU A 66 -17.09 16.82 -19.80
C LEU A 66 -18.02 16.68 -21.02
N ARG A 67 -19.32 16.58 -20.76
CA ARG A 67 -20.39 16.52 -21.73
C ARG A 67 -21.39 17.61 -21.43
N VAL A 68 -21.75 18.35 -22.46
CA VAL A 68 -22.75 19.40 -22.39
C VAL A 68 -24.11 18.76 -22.06
N PRO A 69 -24.85 19.23 -21.02
CA PRO A 69 -26.18 18.73 -20.71
C PRO A 69 -27.18 18.99 -21.86
N PRO A 70 -28.39 18.37 -21.85
CA PRO A 70 -29.43 18.71 -22.82
C PRO A 70 -29.97 20.14 -22.64
N ASN A 71 -30.34 20.83 -23.72
CA ASN A 71 -31.02 22.14 -23.70
C ASN A 71 -30.31 23.26 -22.93
N VAL A 72 -29.01 23.43 -23.17
CA VAL A 72 -28.16 24.39 -22.43
C VAL A 72 -28.42 25.85 -22.83
N PRO A 73 -28.52 26.77 -21.86
CA PRO A 73 -28.50 28.22 -22.12
C PRO A 73 -27.17 28.70 -22.71
N LYS A 74 -27.18 29.79 -23.49
CA LYS A 74 -25.99 30.34 -24.16
C LYS A 74 -25.19 31.34 -23.31
N ASP A 75 -25.23 31.21 -21.99
CA ASP A 75 -24.73 32.21 -21.03
C ASP A 75 -23.58 31.68 -20.15
N GLY A 76 -22.96 30.56 -20.54
CA GLY A 76 -21.83 29.96 -19.84
C GLY A 76 -21.40 28.62 -20.44
N VAL A 77 -20.41 28.00 -19.83
CA VAL A 77 -19.98 26.64 -20.17
C VAL A 77 -20.62 25.67 -19.18
N TYR A 78 -21.21 24.59 -19.70
CA TYR A 78 -21.95 23.64 -18.89
C TYR A 78 -21.42 22.22 -19.05
N TYR A 79 -21.33 21.51 -17.92
CA TYR A 79 -20.93 20.11 -17.84
C TYR A 79 -21.87 19.34 -16.92
N LEU A 80 -21.64 18.04 -16.82
CA LEU A 80 -22.38 17.14 -15.94
C LEU A 80 -21.49 16.66 -14.79
N LEU A 81 -22.10 16.47 -13.62
CA LEU A 81 -21.50 15.82 -12.46
C LEU A 81 -22.33 14.57 -12.14
N SER A 82 -21.67 13.43 -12.00
CA SER A 82 -22.29 12.19 -11.55
C SER A 82 -21.80 11.80 -10.16
N PRO A 83 -22.67 11.29 -9.25
CA PRO A 83 -22.19 10.71 -8.00
C PRO A 83 -21.60 9.32 -8.17
N LEU A 84 -21.83 8.67 -9.31
CA LEU A 84 -21.36 7.31 -9.56
C LEU A 84 -20.04 7.34 -10.32
N SER A 85 -19.15 6.44 -9.96
CA SER A 85 -17.90 6.27 -10.69
C SER A 85 -18.15 5.69 -12.08
N PRO A 86 -17.19 5.86 -13.02
CA PRO A 86 -17.31 5.31 -14.37
C PRO A 86 -17.68 3.83 -14.42
N SER A 87 -17.15 3.02 -13.51
CA SER A 87 -17.42 1.57 -13.45
C SER A 87 -18.76 1.21 -12.81
N GLU A 88 -19.39 2.15 -12.11
CA GLU A 88 -20.67 1.98 -11.42
C GLU A 88 -21.86 2.47 -12.25
N LEU A 89 -21.63 3.43 -13.16
CA LEU A 89 -22.66 3.94 -14.06
C LEU A 89 -23.31 2.86 -14.92
N SER A 90 -22.55 1.87 -15.39
CA SER A 90 -23.08 0.74 -16.16
C SER A 90 -23.83 -0.29 -15.29
N LYS A 91 -23.70 -0.22 -13.96
CA LYS A 91 -24.27 -1.18 -13.00
C LYS A 91 -25.51 -0.63 -12.29
N SER A 92 -25.85 0.64 -12.51
CA SER A 92 -26.98 1.32 -11.86
C SER A 92 -28.08 1.59 -12.86
N ASP A 93 -29.31 1.21 -12.49
CA ASP A 93 -30.52 1.59 -13.24
C ASP A 93 -30.84 3.08 -13.06
N ILE A 94 -30.39 3.67 -11.95
CA ILE A 94 -30.63 5.08 -11.61
C ILE A 94 -29.32 5.85 -11.78
N LYS A 95 -29.31 6.82 -12.70
CA LYS A 95 -28.13 7.63 -13.03
C LYS A 95 -28.48 9.11 -12.88
N PRO A 96 -28.42 9.65 -11.64
CA PRO A 96 -28.68 11.05 -11.41
C PRO A 96 -27.48 11.87 -11.90
N TYR A 97 -27.77 13.00 -12.54
CA TYR A 97 -26.76 13.97 -12.92
C TYR A 97 -27.14 15.35 -12.40
N VAL A 98 -26.12 16.16 -12.15
CA VAL A 98 -26.26 17.58 -11.82
C VAL A 98 -25.53 18.37 -12.88
N ALA A 99 -26.20 19.37 -13.45
CA ALA A 99 -25.54 20.30 -14.35
C ALA A 99 -24.65 21.24 -13.54
N ILE A 100 -23.46 21.52 -14.04
CA ILE A 100 -22.56 22.52 -13.45
C ILE A 100 -22.32 23.62 -14.47
N LYS A 101 -22.42 24.88 -14.04
CA LYS A 101 -22.14 26.06 -14.87
C LYS A 101 -20.83 26.70 -14.45
N VAL A 102 -19.91 26.77 -15.39
CA VAL A 102 -18.61 27.42 -15.26
C VAL A 102 -18.65 28.74 -16.03
N THR A 103 -18.16 29.80 -15.39
CA THR A 103 -18.08 31.16 -15.96
C THR A 103 -16.68 31.73 -15.76
N GLU A 104 -16.41 32.91 -16.32
CA GLU A 104 -15.13 33.62 -16.13
C GLU A 104 -14.79 33.94 -14.67
N LYS A 105 -15.79 33.93 -13.78
CA LYS A 105 -15.62 34.18 -12.35
C LYS A 105 -15.31 32.91 -11.55
N SER A 106 -15.35 31.74 -12.17
CA SER A 106 -15.14 30.46 -11.50
C SER A 106 -13.65 30.18 -11.36
N GLU A 107 -13.21 29.78 -10.16
CA GLU A 107 -11.83 29.37 -9.90
C GLU A 107 -11.64 27.88 -10.21
N ILE A 108 -10.79 27.55 -11.19
CA ILE A 108 -10.51 26.16 -11.60
C ILE A 108 -9.06 25.83 -11.29
N ASN A 109 -8.85 25.03 -10.25
CA ASN A 109 -7.52 24.63 -9.78
C ASN A 109 -7.20 23.17 -10.15
N ALA A 110 -7.42 22.78 -11.40
CA ALA A 110 -7.08 21.45 -11.91
C ALA A 110 -7.09 21.38 -13.44
N GLU A 111 -6.27 20.50 -14.01
CA GLU A 111 -6.50 19.99 -15.36
C GLU A 111 -7.69 19.02 -15.29
N LEU A 112 -8.77 19.34 -16.01
CA LEU A 112 -10.03 18.61 -15.93
C LEU A 112 -10.13 17.57 -17.05
N LYS A 113 -10.35 16.31 -16.66
CA LYS A 113 -10.70 15.23 -17.57
C LYS A 113 -12.04 14.60 -17.18
N SER A 114 -12.75 14.09 -18.18
CA SER A 114 -13.98 13.33 -17.95
C SER A 114 -13.68 12.04 -17.18
N GLY A 115 -14.42 11.76 -16.12
CA GLY A 115 -14.22 10.62 -15.21
C GLY A 115 -13.36 10.93 -13.99
N GLN A 116 -12.89 12.16 -13.85
CA GLN A 116 -12.11 12.59 -12.70
C GLN A 116 -13.01 12.91 -11.52
N TYR A 117 -12.62 12.46 -10.33
CA TYR A 117 -13.30 12.83 -9.09
C TYR A 117 -12.92 14.26 -8.68
N VAL A 118 -13.92 15.11 -8.52
CA VAL A 118 -13.76 16.54 -8.25
C VAL A 118 -14.62 16.98 -7.08
N LYS A 119 -14.16 18.05 -6.43
CA LYS A 119 -14.90 18.77 -5.41
C LYS A 119 -15.32 20.13 -5.96
N ILE A 120 -16.60 20.43 -5.83
CA ILE A 120 -17.24 21.64 -6.37
C ILE A 120 -17.86 22.41 -5.21
N LYS A 121 -17.50 23.69 -5.11
CA LYS A 121 -18.19 24.66 -4.27
C LYS A 121 -18.95 25.62 -5.17
N GLY A 122 -20.23 25.84 -4.90
CA GLY A 122 -21.07 26.65 -5.77
C GLY A 122 -22.42 27.02 -5.18
N ILE A 123 -23.24 27.69 -5.97
CA ILE A 123 -24.62 28.04 -5.61
C ILE A 123 -25.57 27.13 -6.37
N ILE A 124 -26.44 26.41 -5.65
CA ILE A 124 -27.38 25.50 -6.28
C ILE A 124 -28.63 26.24 -6.78
N ASP A 125 -29.12 25.86 -7.94
CA ASP A 125 -30.34 26.37 -8.55
C ASP A 125 -31.08 25.28 -9.33
N ALA A 126 -32.25 25.60 -9.87
CA ALA A 126 -32.96 24.74 -10.81
C ALA A 126 -32.30 24.80 -12.19
N TYR A 127 -32.11 23.63 -12.82
CA TYR A 127 -31.76 23.62 -14.24
C TYR A 127 -33.02 23.98 -15.07
N PRO A 128 -32.89 24.73 -16.17
CA PRO A 128 -34.05 25.21 -16.95
C PRO A 128 -34.91 24.11 -17.60
N PHE A 129 -34.46 22.86 -17.57
CA PHE A 129 -35.11 21.75 -18.25
C PHE A 129 -35.21 20.49 -17.38
N GLY A 130 -36.43 19.99 -17.17
CA GLY A 130 -36.70 18.80 -16.37
C GLY A 130 -36.48 19.00 -14.86
N ASN A 131 -36.19 17.90 -14.16
CA ASN A 131 -35.97 17.90 -12.71
C ASN A 131 -34.49 17.98 -12.32
N MET A 132 -33.61 18.29 -13.28
CA MET A 132 -32.17 18.38 -13.02
C MET A 132 -31.86 19.64 -12.21
N ARG A 133 -30.85 19.55 -11.34
CA ARG A 133 -30.34 20.69 -10.58
C ARG A 133 -29.13 21.29 -11.28
N LEU A 134 -28.91 22.57 -11.05
CA LEU A 134 -27.77 23.33 -11.57
C LEU A 134 -26.90 23.78 -10.40
N ILE A 135 -25.58 23.75 -10.55
CA ILE A 135 -24.65 24.39 -9.63
C ILE A 135 -23.87 25.47 -10.39
N HIS A 136 -24.02 26.71 -9.96
CA HIS A 136 -23.16 27.81 -10.38
C HIS A 136 -21.82 27.70 -9.67
N VAL A 137 -20.79 27.30 -10.40
CA VAL A 137 -19.48 26.96 -9.84
C VAL A 137 -18.77 28.23 -9.36
N ILE A 138 -18.41 28.25 -8.08
CA ILE A 138 -17.51 29.24 -7.48
C ILE A 138 -16.08 28.71 -7.57
N SER A 139 -15.85 27.48 -7.10
CA SER A 139 -14.56 26.81 -7.22
C SER A 139 -14.71 25.34 -7.60
N LEU A 140 -13.74 24.85 -8.38
CA LEU A 140 -13.66 23.47 -8.82
C LEU A 140 -12.21 23.00 -8.69
N GLN A 141 -12.02 21.91 -7.95
CA GLN A 141 -10.71 21.33 -7.68
C GLN A 141 -10.74 19.80 -7.81
N ARG A 142 -9.59 19.21 -8.11
CA ARG A 142 -9.42 17.75 -8.08
C ARG A 142 -9.57 17.26 -6.64
N ALA A 143 -10.34 16.19 -6.45
CA ALA A 143 -10.48 15.48 -5.18
C ALA A 143 -9.77 14.11 -5.24
N ASN A 144 -9.49 13.51 -4.08
CA ASN A 144 -8.93 12.17 -4.04
C ASN A 144 -10.07 11.17 -4.24
N ILE A 145 -9.88 10.21 -5.16
CA ILE A 145 -10.88 9.17 -5.42
C ILE A 145 -11.16 8.28 -4.19
N GLU A 146 -10.29 8.33 -3.20
CA GLU A 146 -10.41 7.62 -1.93
C GLU A 146 -11.53 8.21 -1.08
N ASP A 147 -11.72 9.54 -1.14
CA ASP A 147 -12.77 10.28 -0.45
C ASP A 147 -14.16 9.76 -0.85
N TYR A 148 -14.33 9.36 -2.12
CA TYR A 148 -15.56 8.73 -2.63
C TYR A 148 -15.97 7.49 -1.83
N TRP A 149 -15.00 6.64 -1.47
CA TRP A 149 -15.25 5.40 -0.73
C TRP A 149 -15.34 5.64 0.78
N LEU A 150 -14.60 6.63 1.29
CA LEU A 150 -14.58 7.01 2.70
C LEU A 150 -15.93 7.56 3.21
N GLN A 151 -16.81 8.02 2.30
CA GLN A 151 -18.21 8.34 2.63
C GLN A 151 -18.94 7.18 3.32
N TYR A 152 -18.44 5.93 3.15
CA TYR A 152 -19.03 4.72 3.71
C TYR A 152 -18.19 4.07 4.81
N LYS A 153 -17.32 4.84 5.48
CA LYS A 153 -16.47 4.34 6.58
C LYS A 153 -17.23 3.61 7.70
N GLU A 154 -18.51 3.92 7.92
CA GLU A 154 -19.35 3.25 8.91
C GLU A 154 -19.63 1.78 8.57
N LEU A 155 -19.46 1.41 7.30
CA LEU A 155 -19.66 0.06 6.76
C LEU A 155 -18.33 -0.65 6.50
N ALA A 156 -17.21 -0.10 6.98
CA ALA A 156 -15.91 -0.76 6.91
C ALA A 156 -15.96 -2.13 7.60
N LEU A 157 -15.33 -3.12 6.96
CA LEU A 157 -15.14 -4.47 7.47
C LEU A 157 -14.25 -4.48 8.69
N THR A 158 -14.51 -5.40 9.64
CA THR A 158 -13.53 -5.71 10.69
C THR A 158 -12.37 -6.51 10.13
N LYS A 159 -11.28 -6.57 10.91
CA LYS A 159 -10.10 -7.34 10.59
C LYS A 159 -10.44 -8.81 10.31
N GLU A 160 -11.21 -9.42 11.22
CA GLU A 160 -11.59 -10.83 11.15
C GLU A 160 -12.47 -11.13 9.95
N GLU A 161 -13.39 -10.22 9.61
CA GLU A 161 -14.23 -10.36 8.40
C GLU A 161 -13.36 -10.36 7.14
N LEU A 162 -12.39 -9.46 7.08
CA LEU A 162 -11.51 -9.33 5.93
C LEU A 162 -10.56 -10.53 5.83
N GLU A 163 -10.00 -11.05 6.93
CA GLU A 163 -9.21 -12.29 6.94
C GLU A 163 -10.04 -13.47 6.44
N GLN A 164 -11.28 -13.62 6.93
CA GLN A 164 -12.19 -14.68 6.50
C GLN A 164 -12.54 -14.60 5.01
N LEU A 165 -12.77 -13.40 4.48
CA LEU A 165 -13.04 -13.20 3.05
C LEU A 165 -11.85 -13.59 2.19
N ILE A 166 -10.63 -13.29 2.62
CA ILE A 166 -9.41 -13.67 1.90
C ILE A 166 -9.13 -15.16 2.04
N ASP A 167 -9.31 -15.73 3.24
CA ASP A 167 -9.11 -17.16 3.51
C ASP A 167 -10.07 -18.04 2.70
N SER A 168 -11.32 -17.60 2.55
CA SER A 168 -12.32 -18.29 1.72
C SER A 168 -12.15 -18.09 0.22
N THR A 169 -11.28 -17.15 -0.20
CA THR A 169 -11.04 -16.83 -1.62
C THR A 169 -9.71 -17.38 -2.13
N ILE A 170 -8.65 -17.32 -1.32
CA ILE A 170 -7.27 -17.67 -1.69
C ILE A 170 -6.76 -18.78 -0.77
N ASN A 171 -6.45 -19.93 -1.37
CA ASN A 171 -5.82 -21.04 -0.70
C ASN A 171 -4.32 -21.07 -1.02
N ALA A 172 -3.51 -20.63 -0.07
CA ALA A 172 -2.06 -20.53 -0.17
C ALA A 172 -1.44 -20.66 1.23
N ASP A 173 -0.12 -20.86 1.27
CA ASP A 173 0.67 -20.81 2.50
C ASP A 173 0.41 -19.51 3.27
N TYR A 174 0.43 -19.61 4.60
CA TYR A 174 0.03 -18.53 5.50
C TYR A 174 0.78 -17.22 5.25
N GLU A 175 2.09 -17.27 5.07
CA GLU A 175 2.93 -16.08 4.87
C GLU A 175 2.69 -15.43 3.51
N LEU A 176 2.54 -16.23 2.46
CA LEU A 176 2.21 -15.75 1.12
C LEU A 176 0.84 -15.09 1.07
N LYS A 177 -0.15 -15.70 1.74
CA LYS A 177 -1.51 -15.16 1.85
C LYS A 177 -1.54 -13.84 2.61
N LYS A 178 -0.86 -13.78 3.76
CA LYS A 178 -0.71 -12.55 4.54
C LYS A 178 -0.03 -11.45 3.76
N ALA A 179 1.08 -11.75 3.09
CA ALA A 179 1.79 -10.77 2.27
C ALA A 179 0.92 -10.22 1.12
N LEU A 180 0.14 -11.09 0.46
CA LEU A 180 -0.82 -10.67 -0.55
C LEU A 180 -1.87 -9.74 0.05
N LEU A 181 -2.39 -10.08 1.23
CA LEU A 181 -3.38 -9.27 1.92
C LEU A 181 -2.86 -7.89 2.32
N TYR A 182 -1.72 -7.84 3.01
CA TYR A 182 -1.11 -6.59 3.44
C TYR A 182 -0.76 -5.70 2.25
N SER A 183 -0.42 -6.30 1.11
CA SER A 183 -0.16 -5.54 -0.11
C SER A 183 -1.36 -4.72 -0.59
N LEU A 184 -2.59 -5.16 -0.32
CA LEU A 184 -3.79 -4.41 -0.71
C LEU A 184 -3.90 -3.04 0.00
N PHE A 185 -3.29 -2.88 1.17
CA PHE A 185 -3.30 -1.65 1.96
C PHE A 185 -2.25 -0.62 1.51
N ALA A 186 -1.36 -1.00 0.59
CA ALA A 186 -0.18 -0.25 0.18
C ALA A 186 0.76 0.12 1.34
N SER A 187 2.06 0.26 1.06
CA SER A 187 2.98 0.77 2.07
C SER A 187 2.94 2.30 2.10
N PRO A 188 2.89 2.92 3.30
CA PRO A 188 3.02 4.36 3.45
C PRO A 188 4.39 4.86 2.96
N SER A 189 4.46 6.16 2.66
CA SER A 189 5.74 6.83 2.39
C SER A 189 6.61 6.87 3.66
N VAL A 190 7.93 6.82 3.49
CA VAL A 190 8.89 6.97 4.59
C VAL A 190 9.42 8.39 4.56
N VAL A 191 9.17 9.14 5.62
CA VAL A 191 9.59 10.55 5.72
C VAL A 191 11.12 10.64 5.65
N SER A 192 11.64 11.62 4.89
CA SER A 192 13.07 11.89 4.72
C SER A 192 13.89 10.77 4.04
N SER A 193 13.25 9.75 3.46
CA SER A 193 13.95 8.70 2.72
C SER A 193 14.52 9.24 1.40
N LYS A 194 15.82 9.00 1.16
CA LYS A 194 16.53 9.41 -0.07
C LYS A 194 15.97 8.79 -1.35
N ARG A 195 15.22 7.68 -1.25
CA ARG A 195 14.60 7.02 -2.41
C ARG A 195 13.33 7.69 -2.92
N HIS A 196 12.70 8.57 -2.12
CA HIS A 196 11.47 9.28 -2.48
C HIS A 196 10.36 8.35 -3.00
N TRP A 197 10.27 7.13 -2.45
CA TRP A 197 9.25 6.16 -2.81
C TRP A 197 7.87 6.63 -2.34
N GLY A 198 6.90 6.54 -3.25
CA GLY A 198 5.51 6.89 -3.01
C GLY A 198 4.76 5.88 -2.16
N GLU A 199 3.43 5.97 -2.24
CA GLU A 199 2.52 5.11 -1.51
C GLU A 199 2.08 3.93 -2.39
N GLY A 200 2.67 2.77 -2.14
CA GLY A 200 2.57 1.59 -3.00
C GLY A 200 3.31 0.42 -2.40
N VAL A 201 3.30 -0.75 -3.03
CA VAL A 201 4.01 -1.95 -2.52
C VAL A 201 4.16 -2.92 -3.66
N THR A 202 5.22 -3.71 -3.65
CA THR A 202 5.48 -4.76 -4.64
C THR A 202 5.49 -6.10 -3.96
N PHE A 203 4.42 -6.86 -4.17
CA PHE A 203 4.38 -8.28 -3.93
C PHE A 203 4.98 -9.01 -5.12
N SER A 204 5.94 -9.91 -4.87
CA SER A 204 6.48 -10.75 -5.92
C SER A 204 6.66 -12.20 -5.47
N ALA A 205 6.50 -13.10 -6.42
CA ALA A 205 6.64 -14.52 -6.18
C ALA A 205 7.34 -15.15 -7.37
N PHE A 206 8.30 -16.03 -7.09
CA PHE A 206 9.26 -16.54 -8.05
C PHE A 206 9.17 -18.06 -8.13
N LYS A 207 9.08 -18.62 -9.34
CA LYS A 207 9.35 -20.05 -9.58
C LYS A 207 9.79 -20.31 -11.02
N ASN A 208 10.64 -21.32 -11.22
CA ASN A 208 10.90 -21.91 -12.55
C ASN A 208 9.82 -22.95 -12.92
N ASP A 209 8.57 -22.64 -12.60
CA ASP A 209 7.41 -23.43 -13.00
C ASP A 209 6.30 -22.48 -13.43
N THR A 210 6.00 -22.50 -14.73
CA THR A 210 4.94 -21.67 -15.30
C THR A 210 3.57 -21.97 -14.71
N LYS A 211 3.27 -23.20 -14.28
CA LYS A 211 1.99 -23.57 -13.67
C LYS A 211 1.80 -22.86 -12.34
N ILE A 212 2.83 -22.89 -11.48
CA ILE A 212 2.82 -22.22 -10.17
C ILE A 212 2.66 -20.71 -10.34
N VAL A 213 3.51 -20.08 -11.16
CA VAL A 213 3.45 -18.63 -11.38
C VAL A 213 2.14 -18.20 -12.05
N ASN A 214 1.59 -19.01 -12.98
CA ASN A 214 0.30 -18.72 -13.59
C ASN A 214 -0.84 -18.77 -12.58
N SER A 215 -0.82 -19.70 -11.61
CA SER A 215 -1.84 -19.77 -10.56
C SER A 215 -1.85 -18.50 -9.70
N LEU A 216 -0.66 -17.99 -9.35
CA LEU A 216 -0.46 -16.72 -8.65
C LEU A 216 -0.95 -15.52 -9.46
N TRP A 217 -0.63 -15.52 -10.75
CA TRP A 217 -1.08 -14.48 -11.67
C TRP A 217 -2.60 -14.48 -11.83
N GLU A 218 -3.24 -15.64 -11.94
CA GLU A 218 -4.69 -15.78 -12.06
C GLU A 218 -5.41 -15.29 -10.80
N ALA A 219 -4.95 -15.67 -9.61
CA ALA A 219 -5.48 -15.18 -8.35
C ALA A 219 -5.29 -13.66 -8.18
N SER A 220 -4.09 -13.15 -8.47
CA SER A 220 -3.81 -11.71 -8.43
C SER A 220 -4.69 -10.94 -9.40
N ARG A 221 -4.88 -11.47 -10.62
CA ARG A 221 -5.76 -10.89 -11.64
C ARG A 221 -7.21 -10.92 -11.20
N TYR A 222 -7.67 -11.98 -10.55
CA TYR A 222 -9.02 -12.07 -10.00
C TYR A 222 -9.23 -10.97 -8.97
N LEU A 223 -8.38 -10.88 -7.93
CA LEU A 223 -8.48 -9.84 -6.89
C LEU A 223 -8.47 -8.41 -7.47
N ILE A 224 -7.53 -8.10 -8.37
CA ILE A 224 -7.49 -6.78 -9.01
C ILE A 224 -8.70 -6.52 -9.91
N SER A 225 -9.26 -7.56 -10.55
CA SER A 225 -10.45 -7.41 -11.40
C SER A 225 -11.74 -7.11 -10.62
N LEU A 226 -11.75 -7.40 -9.32
CA LEU A 226 -12.88 -7.04 -8.45
C LEU A 226 -12.91 -5.53 -8.16
N LEU A 227 -11.76 -4.86 -8.24
CA LEU A 227 -11.67 -3.43 -7.99
C LEU A 227 -12.34 -2.63 -9.12
N PRO A 228 -12.96 -1.49 -8.79
CA PRO A 228 -13.43 -0.50 -9.76
C PRO A 228 -12.33 -0.11 -10.75
N GLU A 229 -12.69 0.06 -12.03
CA GLU A 229 -11.71 0.28 -13.10
C GLU A 229 -10.83 1.52 -12.89
N GLU A 230 -11.39 2.54 -12.26
CA GLU A 230 -10.70 3.79 -11.89
C GLU A 230 -9.59 3.59 -10.85
N LEU A 231 -9.60 2.49 -10.10
CA LEU A 231 -8.52 2.12 -9.16
C LEU A 231 -7.46 1.22 -9.79
N ILE A 232 -7.71 0.66 -10.97
CA ILE A 232 -6.76 -0.22 -11.66
C ILE A 232 -5.78 0.65 -12.47
N LEU A 233 -4.49 0.51 -12.21
CA LEU A 233 -3.43 1.16 -12.97
C LEU A 233 -3.43 0.63 -14.41
N ARG A 234 -3.71 1.53 -15.35
CA ARG A 234 -3.84 1.24 -16.78
C ARG A 234 -3.23 2.36 -17.61
N LYS A 235 -2.81 2.04 -18.83
CA LYS A 235 -2.49 3.05 -19.84
C LYS A 235 -3.79 3.81 -20.17
N GLY A 236 -3.76 5.14 -20.05
CA GLY A 236 -4.92 6.00 -20.24
C GLY A 236 -5.61 5.72 -21.57
N ASN A 237 -6.84 5.21 -21.51
CA ASN A 237 -7.69 4.95 -22.66
C ASN A 237 -9.04 5.61 -22.42
N ALA A 238 -9.58 6.24 -23.47
CA ALA A 238 -10.96 6.72 -23.46
C ALA A 238 -11.91 5.52 -23.55
N LYS A 239 -12.86 5.42 -22.62
CA LYS A 239 -13.91 4.41 -22.62
C LYS A 239 -15.24 5.08 -22.95
N PRO A 240 -15.90 4.74 -24.07
CA PRO A 240 -17.20 5.29 -24.40
C PRO A 240 -18.27 4.76 -23.44
N PHE A 241 -19.25 5.59 -23.16
CA PHE A 241 -20.44 5.29 -22.38
C PHE A 241 -21.64 5.97 -23.03
N VAL A 242 -22.77 5.24 -23.07
CA VAL A 242 -24.04 5.74 -23.56
C VAL A 242 -25.08 5.55 -22.46
N ASP A 243 -25.79 6.64 -22.15
CA ASP A 243 -26.95 6.62 -21.28
C ASP A 243 -28.23 6.76 -22.11
N ASP A 244 -28.82 5.61 -22.44
CA ASP A 244 -30.03 5.54 -23.27
C ASP A 244 -31.21 6.34 -22.69
N ASN A 245 -31.28 6.48 -21.37
CA ASN A 245 -32.39 7.16 -20.69
C ASN A 245 -32.39 8.68 -20.89
N LEU A 246 -31.21 9.29 -21.04
CA LEU A 246 -31.05 10.74 -21.23
C LEU A 246 -30.47 11.09 -22.60
N ASP A 247 -30.28 10.08 -23.47
CA ASP A 247 -29.62 10.20 -24.76
C ASP A 247 -28.27 10.92 -24.65
N LEU A 248 -27.48 10.53 -23.64
CA LEU A 248 -26.16 11.10 -23.38
C LEU A 248 -25.07 10.15 -23.82
N ASP A 249 -24.17 10.64 -24.65
CA ASP A 249 -22.97 9.96 -25.08
C ASP A 249 -21.73 10.70 -24.56
N PHE A 250 -20.81 9.99 -23.92
CA PHE A 250 -19.56 10.56 -23.44
C PHE A 250 -18.46 9.51 -23.27
N SER A 251 -17.23 9.99 -23.09
CA SER A 251 -16.08 9.12 -22.82
C SER A 251 -15.46 9.44 -21.46
N PHE A 252 -15.02 8.41 -20.76
CA PHE A 252 -14.23 8.51 -19.54
C PHE A 252 -12.75 8.29 -19.83
N PHE A 253 -11.90 9.08 -19.18
CA PHE A 253 -10.45 8.87 -19.19
C PHE A 253 -10.04 8.20 -17.88
N LEU A 254 -9.80 6.90 -17.94
CA LEU A 254 -9.35 6.10 -16.79
C LEU A 254 -7.83 6.05 -16.80
N GLU A 255 -7.18 6.90 -16.02
CA GLU A 255 -5.72 7.01 -15.91
C GLU A 255 -5.30 7.12 -14.44
N GLY A 256 -4.15 6.52 -14.09
CA GLY A 256 -3.51 6.75 -12.78
C GLY A 256 -4.08 5.96 -11.59
N GLY A 257 -4.62 4.76 -11.81
CA GLY A 257 -5.06 3.86 -10.74
C GLY A 257 -3.93 3.41 -9.79
N LYS A 258 -4.29 2.85 -8.65
CA LYS A 258 -3.35 2.47 -7.57
C LYS A 258 -3.03 0.97 -7.51
N TYR A 259 -3.62 0.13 -8.36
CA TYR A 259 -3.45 -1.32 -8.31
C TYR A 259 -3.09 -1.92 -9.66
N TYR A 260 -2.08 -2.77 -9.70
CA TYR A 260 -1.56 -3.37 -10.92
C TYR A 260 -1.34 -4.87 -10.77
N SER A 261 -1.72 -5.61 -11.81
CA SER A 261 -1.29 -6.98 -12.05
C SER A 261 -0.94 -7.12 -13.54
N PRO A 262 0.09 -7.92 -13.92
CA PRO A 262 0.50 -8.08 -15.31
C PRO A 262 -0.69 -8.36 -16.23
N SER A 263 -0.82 -7.64 -17.34
CA SER A 263 -2.01 -7.75 -18.20
C SER A 263 -2.12 -9.09 -18.94
N ASN A 264 -1.01 -9.80 -19.12
CA ASN A 264 -0.96 -11.08 -19.82
C ASN A 264 0.20 -11.95 -19.32
N LYS A 265 0.16 -13.26 -19.65
CA LYS A 265 1.16 -14.25 -19.23
C LYS A 265 2.55 -14.03 -19.84
N SER A 266 2.68 -13.29 -20.96
CA SER A 266 4.00 -13.06 -21.58
C SER A 266 4.86 -12.08 -20.77
N LEU A 267 4.24 -11.15 -20.05
CA LEU A 267 4.95 -10.26 -19.12
C LEU A 267 5.62 -11.00 -17.97
N LEU A 268 5.08 -12.16 -17.55
CA LEU A 268 5.62 -12.94 -16.42
C LEU A 268 7.05 -13.43 -16.64
N LYS A 269 7.53 -13.45 -17.89
CA LYS A 269 8.88 -13.87 -18.28
C LYS A 269 9.89 -12.73 -18.37
N LYS A 270 9.46 -11.48 -18.16
CA LYS A 270 10.36 -10.30 -18.14
C LYS A 270 11.14 -10.23 -16.84
N ASP A 271 12.26 -9.52 -16.86
CA ASP A 271 13.05 -9.26 -15.65
C ASP A 271 12.25 -8.54 -14.57
N ILE A 272 11.39 -7.61 -14.98
CA ILE A 272 10.32 -7.08 -14.14
C ILE A 272 9.00 -7.28 -14.90
N PRO A 273 8.04 -8.04 -14.36
CA PRO A 273 6.72 -8.34 -14.96
C PRO A 273 5.76 -7.15 -15.12
N VAL A 274 6.27 -5.98 -15.49
CA VAL A 274 5.49 -4.77 -15.70
C VAL A 274 5.49 -4.38 -17.18
N ALA A 275 4.41 -3.74 -17.61
CA ALA A 275 4.38 -3.08 -18.91
C ALA A 275 5.29 -1.85 -18.90
N GLU A 276 5.84 -1.48 -20.06
CA GLU A 276 6.82 -0.39 -20.16
C GLU A 276 6.27 0.95 -19.65
N TRP A 277 5.02 1.26 -19.99
CA TRP A 277 4.34 2.47 -19.51
C TRP A 277 4.12 2.49 -18.00
N ALA A 278 4.12 1.33 -17.33
CA ALA A 278 3.93 1.22 -15.88
C ALA A 278 5.26 1.23 -15.11
N ARG A 279 6.39 1.27 -15.82
CA ARG A 279 7.73 1.10 -15.25
C ARG A 279 8.08 2.22 -14.26
N GLU A 280 7.78 3.46 -14.61
CA GLU A 280 8.03 4.62 -13.74
C GLU A 280 7.23 4.52 -12.43
N HIS A 281 5.96 4.11 -12.51
CA HIS A 281 5.12 3.89 -11.32
C HIS A 281 5.66 2.78 -10.42
N PHE A 282 6.23 1.72 -11.02
CA PHE A 282 6.88 0.63 -10.30
C PHE A 282 8.13 1.11 -9.55
N GLU A 283 9.04 1.80 -10.25
CA GLU A 283 10.31 2.25 -9.68
C GLU A 283 10.12 3.31 -8.58
N LYS A 284 9.13 4.19 -8.75
CA LYS A 284 8.74 5.19 -7.75
C LYS A 284 7.80 4.65 -6.68
N LYS A 285 7.39 3.38 -6.72
CA LYS A 285 6.46 2.75 -5.76
C LYS A 285 5.16 3.53 -5.58
N GLN A 286 4.54 3.94 -6.68
CA GLN A 286 3.31 4.77 -6.67
C GLN A 286 2.00 3.96 -6.75
N ALA A 287 2.09 2.64 -6.78
CA ALA A 287 0.96 1.73 -6.84
C ALA A 287 1.29 0.40 -6.16
N VAL A 288 0.25 -0.40 -5.91
CA VAL A 288 0.33 -1.80 -5.49
C VAL A 288 0.58 -2.66 -6.72
N PHE A 289 1.70 -3.38 -6.74
CA PHE A 289 2.11 -4.29 -7.80
C PHE A 289 2.04 -5.72 -7.30
N LEU A 290 1.13 -6.51 -7.87
CA LEU A 290 1.07 -7.96 -7.68
C LEU A 290 1.74 -8.62 -8.89
N THR A 291 3.05 -8.80 -8.82
CA THR A 291 3.92 -9.15 -9.96
C THR A 291 4.63 -10.47 -9.74
N PRO A 292 3.95 -11.62 -9.93
CA PRO A 292 4.61 -12.91 -9.94
C PRO A 292 5.50 -13.04 -11.20
N LYS A 293 6.61 -13.79 -11.09
CA LYS A 293 7.63 -13.91 -12.13
C LYS A 293 8.03 -15.36 -12.37
N VAL A 294 8.04 -15.75 -13.65
CA VAL A 294 8.70 -16.97 -14.11
C VAL A 294 10.18 -16.65 -14.31
N TYR A 295 11.05 -17.31 -13.57
CA TYR A 295 12.49 -17.20 -13.80
C TYR A 295 13.01 -18.44 -14.53
N LYS A 296 14.06 -18.27 -15.34
CA LYS A 296 14.82 -19.41 -15.88
C LYS A 296 15.84 -19.92 -14.86
N ARG A 297 16.44 -19.01 -14.11
CA ARG A 297 17.38 -19.28 -13.01
C ARG A 297 17.22 -18.23 -11.93
N ILE A 298 17.21 -18.63 -10.66
CA ILE A 298 17.29 -17.68 -9.54
C ILE A 298 18.66 -17.01 -9.58
N SER A 299 18.64 -15.68 -9.53
CA SER A 299 19.84 -14.84 -9.48
C SER A 299 19.72 -13.86 -8.33
N PRO A 300 20.76 -13.72 -7.47
CA PRO A 300 20.80 -12.72 -6.41
C PRO A 300 20.66 -11.26 -6.88
N GLU A 301 20.99 -11.00 -8.15
CA GLU A 301 20.94 -9.68 -8.80
C GLU A 301 19.58 -9.41 -9.47
N ASP A 302 18.58 -10.27 -9.24
CA ASP A 302 17.27 -10.14 -9.87
C ASP A 302 16.62 -8.78 -9.53
N PRO A 303 16.31 -7.94 -10.54
CA PRO A 303 15.87 -6.58 -10.28
C PRO A 303 14.48 -6.51 -9.64
N LEU A 304 13.62 -7.51 -9.86
CA LEU A 304 12.33 -7.60 -9.16
C LEU A 304 12.55 -7.96 -7.69
N ALA A 305 13.44 -8.91 -7.41
CA ALA A 305 13.72 -9.35 -6.05
C ALA A 305 14.37 -8.23 -5.23
N TYR A 306 15.34 -7.52 -5.83
CA TYR A 306 16.00 -6.35 -5.25
C TYR A 306 15.02 -5.22 -4.87
N THR A 307 13.93 -5.08 -5.62
CA THR A 307 12.98 -3.98 -5.42
C THR A 307 11.70 -4.39 -4.72
N SER A 308 11.45 -5.66 -4.43
CA SER A 308 10.19 -6.14 -3.84
C SER A 308 10.23 -6.19 -2.32
N GLU A 309 9.14 -5.74 -1.69
CA GLU A 309 8.94 -5.86 -0.25
C GLU A 309 8.88 -7.33 0.18
N THR A 310 8.32 -8.22 -0.65
CA THR A 310 8.10 -9.63 -0.34
C THR A 310 8.50 -10.55 -1.49
N PRO A 311 9.81 -10.75 -1.77
CA PRO A 311 10.28 -11.58 -2.88
C PRO A 311 10.28 -13.08 -2.56
N PHE A 312 9.10 -13.70 -2.47
CA PHE A 312 8.96 -15.11 -2.09
C PHE A 312 9.32 -16.10 -3.19
N ILE A 313 9.90 -17.24 -2.83
CA ILE A 313 10.06 -18.38 -3.75
C ILE A 313 8.98 -19.40 -3.43
N VAL A 314 8.08 -19.65 -4.39
CA VAL A 314 6.87 -20.44 -4.15
C VAL A 314 7.03 -21.85 -4.70
N ASN A 315 6.73 -22.85 -3.86
CA ASN A 315 6.93 -24.26 -4.20
C ASN A 315 5.66 -24.96 -4.68
N GLU A 316 4.49 -24.43 -4.35
CA GLU A 316 3.20 -25.04 -4.68
C GLU A 316 2.29 -24.06 -5.45
N PRO A 317 1.44 -24.56 -6.37
CA PRO A 317 0.41 -23.72 -6.98
C PRO A 317 -0.56 -23.21 -5.92
N ILE A 318 -1.05 -21.98 -6.08
CA ILE A 318 -2.10 -21.46 -5.20
C ILE A 318 -3.49 -21.76 -5.76
N GLY A 319 -4.41 -22.12 -4.87
CA GLY A 319 -5.83 -22.22 -5.17
C GLY A 319 -6.50 -20.87 -5.06
N TRP A 320 -7.49 -20.61 -5.90
CA TRP A 320 -8.42 -19.50 -5.71
C TRP A 320 -9.81 -19.88 -6.19
N GLU A 321 -10.83 -19.34 -5.54
CA GLU A 321 -12.22 -19.57 -5.90
C GLU A 321 -12.96 -18.24 -6.05
N LYS A 322 -13.96 -18.22 -6.93
CA LYS A 322 -14.84 -17.06 -7.05
C LYS A 322 -15.68 -16.93 -5.79
N ASN A 323 -15.48 -15.85 -5.06
CA ASN A 323 -16.20 -15.59 -3.83
C ASN A 323 -17.22 -14.48 -4.04
N ARG A 324 -18.50 -14.87 -4.13
CA ARG A 324 -19.62 -13.94 -4.31
C ARG A 324 -19.73 -12.93 -3.17
N GLU A 325 -19.38 -13.34 -1.95
CA GLU A 325 -19.43 -12.46 -0.79
C GLU A 325 -18.37 -11.37 -0.88
N LEU A 326 -17.13 -11.74 -1.25
CA LEU A 326 -16.06 -10.76 -1.51
C LEU A 326 -16.45 -9.80 -2.64
N GLU A 327 -17.00 -10.32 -3.74
CA GLU A 327 -17.47 -9.50 -4.88
C GLU A 327 -18.53 -8.46 -4.46
N GLN A 328 -19.43 -8.82 -3.55
CA GLN A 328 -20.47 -7.93 -3.03
C GLN A 328 -19.92 -6.91 -2.03
N LEU A 329 -18.86 -7.27 -1.29
CA LEU A 329 -18.27 -6.44 -0.23
C LEU A 329 -17.09 -5.58 -0.70
N ILE A 330 -16.80 -5.51 -2.01
CA ILE A 330 -15.74 -4.63 -2.55
C ILE A 330 -15.87 -3.18 -2.07
N PRO A 331 -17.05 -2.53 -2.06
CA PRO A 331 -17.18 -1.18 -1.52
C PRO A 331 -16.76 -1.08 -0.04
N ASN A 332 -17.13 -2.08 0.77
CA ASN A 332 -16.78 -2.15 2.19
C ASN A 332 -15.28 -2.36 2.38
N LEU A 333 -14.67 -3.24 1.58
CA LEU A 333 -13.23 -3.47 1.55
C LEU A 333 -12.46 -2.19 1.20
N LEU A 334 -12.90 -1.45 0.17
CA LEU A 334 -12.28 -0.19 -0.22
C LEU A 334 -12.40 0.87 0.88
N ALA A 335 -13.57 1.01 1.50
CA ALA A 335 -13.76 1.88 2.64
C ALA A 335 -12.80 1.53 3.79
N THR A 336 -12.65 0.24 4.12
CA THR A 336 -11.68 -0.23 5.12
C THR A 336 -10.26 0.13 4.73
N ILE A 337 -9.83 -0.19 3.50
CA ILE A 337 -8.46 0.07 3.04
C ILE A 337 -8.13 1.55 3.15
N PHE A 338 -8.97 2.42 2.60
CA PHE A 338 -8.68 3.86 2.59
C PHE A 338 -8.77 4.46 4.00
N LEU A 339 -9.69 3.99 4.85
CA LEU A 339 -9.77 4.43 6.24
C LEU A 339 -8.48 4.12 7.01
N GLU A 340 -7.93 2.92 6.85
CA GLU A 340 -6.68 2.55 7.50
C GLU A 340 -5.46 3.29 6.91
N ARG A 341 -5.50 3.62 5.63
CA ARG A 341 -4.45 4.45 5.00
C ARG A 341 -4.41 5.88 5.54
N GLU A 342 -5.57 6.47 5.86
CA GLU A 342 -5.65 7.79 6.50
C GLU A 342 -5.06 7.79 7.91
N LYS A 343 -5.21 6.69 8.67
CA LYS A 343 -4.67 6.58 10.03
C LYS A 343 -3.14 6.50 10.04
N ILE A 344 -2.54 5.84 9.04
CA ILE A 344 -1.09 5.70 8.91
C ILE A 344 -0.64 6.22 7.55
N PRO A 345 -0.55 7.55 7.37
CA PRO A 345 -0.23 8.17 6.09
C PRO A 345 1.26 8.06 5.72
N SER A 346 2.13 8.07 6.73
CA SER A 346 3.59 8.03 6.58
C SER A 346 4.24 7.35 7.78
N LEU A 347 5.41 6.74 7.56
CA LEU A 347 6.28 6.29 8.64
C LEU A 347 7.29 7.37 8.95
N SER A 348 7.28 7.84 10.19
CA SER A 348 8.36 8.68 10.70
C SER A 348 9.46 7.78 11.26
N PRO A 349 10.71 7.94 10.81
CA PRO A 349 11.80 7.22 11.42
C PRO A 349 12.10 7.59 12.88
N SER A 350 11.61 8.75 13.35
CA SER A 350 11.68 9.16 14.76
C SER A 350 10.57 8.54 15.63
N ASP A 351 9.70 7.72 15.06
CA ASP A 351 8.69 6.98 15.83
C ASP A 351 9.40 5.89 16.63
N ARG A 352 9.15 5.82 17.94
CA ARG A 352 9.74 4.84 18.85
C ARG A 352 9.56 3.40 18.38
N MET A 353 8.44 3.07 17.74
CA MET A 353 8.21 1.72 17.22
C MET A 353 9.01 1.46 15.95
N VAL A 354 9.29 2.48 15.14
CA VAL A 354 10.17 2.39 13.97
C VAL A 354 11.64 2.27 14.41
N GLU A 355 12.06 2.99 15.45
CA GLU A 355 13.38 2.81 16.08
C GLU A 355 13.55 1.38 16.61
N LYS A 356 12.54 0.88 17.33
CA LYS A 356 12.53 -0.51 17.82
C LYS A 356 12.57 -1.54 16.68
N PHE A 357 11.92 -1.24 15.54
CA PHE A 357 12.03 -2.06 14.35
C PHE A 357 13.46 -2.05 13.80
N ARG A 358 14.10 -0.88 13.71
CA ARG A 358 15.50 -0.73 13.30
C ARG A 358 16.44 -1.58 14.15
N GLU A 359 16.37 -1.48 15.48
CA GLU A 359 17.19 -2.30 16.40
C GLU A 359 16.99 -3.81 16.19
N ARG A 360 15.76 -4.26 15.88
CA ARG A 360 15.48 -5.67 15.61
C ARG A 360 15.96 -6.10 14.24
N PHE A 361 15.88 -5.22 13.25
CA PHE A 361 16.42 -5.46 11.92
C PHE A 361 17.95 -5.59 11.94
N GLU A 362 18.64 -4.72 12.68
CA GLU A 362 20.10 -4.78 12.85
C GLU A 362 20.55 -6.07 13.56
N ARG A 363 19.85 -6.48 14.62
CA ARG A 363 20.09 -7.78 15.26
C ARG A 363 19.79 -8.96 14.34
N TRP A 364 18.78 -8.85 13.48
CA TRP A 364 18.47 -9.85 12.47
C TRP A 364 19.61 -9.98 11.45
N ILE A 365 20.16 -8.87 10.95
CA ILE A 365 21.35 -8.89 10.08
C ILE A 365 22.49 -9.63 10.77
N PHE A 366 22.77 -9.26 12.01
CA PHE A 366 23.88 -9.84 12.78
C PHE A 366 23.74 -11.35 12.96
N ARG A 367 22.55 -11.81 13.34
CA ARG A 367 22.27 -13.22 13.52
C ARG A 367 22.49 -14.00 12.22
N ASN A 368 21.98 -13.48 11.10
CA ASN A 368 22.12 -14.14 9.80
C ASN A 368 23.56 -14.14 9.28
N ALA A 369 24.34 -13.09 9.54
CA ALA A 369 25.77 -13.08 9.23
C ALA A 369 26.54 -14.16 10.01
N ARG A 370 26.15 -14.45 11.26
CA ARG A 370 26.74 -15.55 12.04
C ARG A 370 26.29 -16.94 11.58
N GLU A 371 25.03 -17.07 11.19
CA GLU A 371 24.43 -18.35 10.79
C GLU A 371 24.87 -18.78 9.40
N TYR A 372 24.83 -17.87 8.44
CA TYR A 372 25.08 -18.14 7.03
C TYR A 372 26.46 -17.70 6.53
N GLY A 373 27.20 -16.93 7.34
CA GLY A 373 28.57 -16.49 7.03
C GLY A 373 28.66 -15.68 5.74
N GLU A 374 29.75 -15.91 5.01
CA GLU A 374 30.11 -15.19 3.79
C GLU A 374 29.02 -15.26 2.71
N LYS A 375 28.19 -16.30 2.68
CA LYS A 375 27.06 -16.39 1.74
C LYS A 375 26.07 -15.25 1.96
N PHE A 376 25.68 -14.99 3.20
CA PHE A 376 24.76 -13.89 3.50
C PHE A 376 25.43 -12.54 3.23
N ASP A 377 26.70 -12.41 3.57
CA ASP A 377 27.46 -11.17 3.40
C ASP A 377 27.61 -10.79 1.93
N ALA A 378 27.88 -11.78 1.08
CA ALA A 378 27.97 -11.63 -0.36
C ALA A 378 26.62 -11.19 -0.98
N LEU A 379 25.49 -11.71 -0.47
CA LEU A 379 24.16 -11.31 -0.90
C LEU A 379 23.74 -9.90 -0.44
N ARG A 380 24.55 -9.24 0.40
CA ARG A 380 24.33 -7.87 0.88
C ARG A 380 25.12 -6.83 0.09
N LEU A 381 25.89 -7.25 -0.90
CA LEU A 381 26.57 -6.34 -1.82
C LEU A 381 25.56 -5.46 -2.57
N LYS A 382 26.04 -4.31 -3.07
CA LYS A 382 25.20 -3.37 -3.80
C LYS A 382 24.56 -4.02 -5.03
N GLY A 383 23.24 -3.90 -5.14
CA GLY A 383 22.46 -4.48 -6.25
C GLY A 383 22.00 -5.91 -6.02
N MET A 384 22.43 -6.55 -4.94
CA MET A 384 21.98 -7.88 -4.53
C MET A 384 20.71 -7.79 -3.69
N ILE A 385 19.92 -8.88 -3.69
CA ILE A 385 18.62 -8.97 -3.00
C ILE A 385 18.62 -8.53 -1.52
N PHE A 386 19.72 -8.73 -0.80
CA PHE A 386 19.83 -8.35 0.62
C PHE A 386 20.70 -7.12 0.86
N GLU A 387 20.93 -6.28 -0.15
CA GLU A 387 21.60 -4.99 0.04
C GLU A 387 20.94 -4.22 1.19
N THR A 388 21.75 -3.92 2.21
CA THR A 388 21.29 -3.57 3.55
C THR A 388 20.32 -2.38 3.57
N ASN A 389 20.64 -1.29 2.87
CA ASN A 389 19.81 -0.08 2.86
C ASN A 389 18.48 -0.34 2.15
N THR A 390 18.52 -0.97 0.96
CA THR A 390 17.31 -1.32 0.21
C THR A 390 16.43 -2.25 1.00
N ARG A 391 17.01 -3.31 1.56
CA ARG A 391 16.26 -4.33 2.29
C ARG A 391 15.62 -3.74 3.54
N TYR A 392 16.34 -2.90 4.30
CA TYR A 392 15.80 -2.18 5.45
C TYR A 392 14.59 -1.33 5.06
N LEU A 393 14.71 -0.51 4.01
CA LEU A 393 13.62 0.37 3.56
C LEU A 393 12.41 -0.44 3.08
N LEU A 394 12.62 -1.53 2.35
CA LEU A 394 11.54 -2.41 1.90
C LEU A 394 10.86 -3.13 3.07
N SER A 395 11.62 -3.57 4.07
CA SER A 395 11.05 -4.21 5.26
C SER A 395 10.33 -3.20 6.17
N LEU A 396 10.81 -1.95 6.24
CA LEU A 396 10.10 -0.85 6.91
C LEU A 396 8.78 -0.53 6.18
N ARG A 397 8.76 -0.56 4.85
CA ARG A 397 7.53 -0.41 4.06
C ARG A 397 6.56 -1.56 4.29
N LEU A 398 7.05 -2.80 4.36
CA LEU A 398 6.25 -3.97 4.72
C LEU A 398 5.62 -3.81 6.12
N LEU A 399 6.40 -3.33 7.10
CA LEU A 399 5.88 -2.96 8.43
C LEU A 399 4.74 -1.96 8.32
N GLY A 400 4.86 -0.94 7.49
CA GLY A 400 3.81 0.06 7.26
C GLY A 400 2.53 -0.52 6.66
N SER A 401 2.62 -1.39 5.65
CA SER A 401 1.44 -2.05 5.06
C SER A 401 0.76 -2.98 6.07
N MET A 402 1.54 -3.71 6.88
CA MET A 402 1.00 -4.56 7.95
C MET A 402 0.35 -3.72 9.04
N ALA A 403 0.98 -2.61 9.42
CA ALA A 403 0.44 -1.70 10.43
C ALA A 403 -0.87 -1.05 9.99
N ARG A 404 -1.05 -0.74 8.69
CA ARG A 404 -2.33 -0.27 8.16
C ARG A 404 -3.41 -1.33 8.33
N PHE A 405 -3.13 -2.56 7.93
CA PHE A 405 -4.07 -3.65 8.14
C PHE A 405 -4.44 -3.86 9.62
N GLU A 406 -3.45 -3.78 10.50
CA GLU A 406 -3.62 -3.96 11.96
C GLU A 406 -4.11 -2.70 12.70
N GLY A 407 -4.19 -1.56 11.99
CA GLY A 407 -4.55 -0.24 12.51
C GLY A 407 -3.51 0.45 13.41
N LYS A 408 -2.36 -0.19 13.71
CA LYS A 408 -1.27 0.39 14.52
C LYS A 408 0.05 -0.34 14.34
N ILE A 409 1.18 0.31 14.62
CA ILE A 409 2.47 -0.36 14.75
C ILE A 409 2.62 -0.90 16.18
N ASN A 410 2.93 -2.19 16.32
CA ASN A 410 3.17 -2.82 17.62
C ASN A 410 4.30 -3.87 17.53
N THR A 411 4.73 -4.39 18.69
CA THR A 411 5.84 -5.35 18.75
C THR A 411 5.55 -6.69 18.10
N GLY A 412 4.29 -7.11 18.01
CA GLY A 412 3.88 -8.33 17.32
C GLY A 412 4.14 -8.20 15.83
N ILE A 413 3.66 -7.12 15.21
CA ILE A 413 3.86 -6.85 13.78
C ILE A 413 5.35 -6.73 13.44
N ILE A 414 6.14 -6.08 14.30
CA ILE A 414 7.60 -6.04 14.12
C ILE A 414 8.19 -7.44 14.12
N SER A 415 7.76 -8.33 15.02
CA SER A 415 8.20 -9.74 14.99
C SER A 415 7.81 -10.42 13.69
N ASP A 416 6.57 -10.22 13.22
CA ASP A 416 6.06 -10.83 12.00
C ASP A 416 6.86 -10.40 10.76
N VAL A 417 7.19 -9.11 10.64
CA VAL A 417 8.06 -8.61 9.54
C VAL A 417 9.45 -9.23 9.59
N ILE A 418 10.04 -9.37 10.79
CA ILE A 418 11.35 -10.00 10.95
C ILE A 418 11.29 -11.49 10.61
N ASN A 419 10.19 -12.18 10.94
CA ASN A 419 9.98 -13.58 10.58
C ASN A 419 9.82 -13.75 9.06
N MET A 420 9.05 -12.89 8.40
CA MET A 420 8.95 -12.87 6.93
C MET A 420 10.32 -12.63 6.28
N ASN A 421 11.11 -11.68 6.78
CA ASN A 421 12.47 -11.46 6.27
C ASN A 421 13.37 -12.70 6.46
N GLN A 422 13.22 -13.41 7.58
CA GLN A 422 13.95 -14.66 7.83
C GLN A 422 13.56 -15.72 6.81
N GLU A 423 12.27 -15.94 6.59
CA GLU A 423 11.78 -16.90 5.61
C GLU A 423 12.29 -16.57 4.19
N ILE A 424 12.29 -15.29 3.80
CA ILE A 424 12.86 -14.84 2.53
C ILE A 424 14.36 -15.19 2.47
N VAL A 425 15.15 -14.92 3.51
CA VAL A 425 16.57 -15.29 3.54
C VAL A 425 16.75 -16.80 3.37
N ASP A 426 16.02 -17.59 4.15
CA ASP A 426 16.10 -19.04 4.13
C ASP A 426 15.74 -19.60 2.75
N MET A 427 14.66 -19.10 2.12
CA MET A 427 14.28 -19.48 0.76
C MET A 427 15.39 -19.17 -0.25
N TRP A 428 15.92 -17.96 -0.23
CA TRP A 428 16.91 -17.54 -1.23
C TRP A 428 18.25 -18.25 -1.06
N ILE A 429 18.76 -18.37 0.17
CA ILE A 429 20.03 -19.07 0.42
C ILE A 429 19.97 -20.54 -0.04
N ASN A 430 18.82 -21.20 0.13
CA ASN A 430 18.64 -22.59 -0.24
C ASN A 430 18.37 -22.80 -1.74
N GLU A 431 17.71 -21.85 -2.40
CA GLU A 431 17.30 -22.00 -3.80
C GLU A 431 18.28 -21.36 -4.80
N ILE A 432 19.19 -20.47 -4.37
CA ILE A 432 20.25 -19.94 -5.23
C ILE A 432 21.15 -21.10 -5.69
N PRO A 433 21.33 -21.33 -7.00
CA PRO A 433 22.23 -22.37 -7.48
C PRO A 433 23.67 -22.09 -7.04
N GLU A 434 24.40 -23.14 -6.62
CA GLU A 434 25.78 -23.04 -6.14
C GLU A 434 26.69 -22.23 -7.09
N ARG A 435 26.58 -22.45 -8.40
CA ARG A 435 27.34 -21.69 -9.40
C ARG A 435 27.04 -20.18 -9.40
N GLU A 436 25.82 -19.74 -9.10
CA GLU A 436 25.58 -18.30 -8.93
C GLU A 436 26.14 -17.81 -7.60
N MET A 437 25.99 -18.59 -6.52
CA MET A 437 26.54 -18.24 -5.21
C MET A 437 28.07 -18.04 -5.27
N LEU A 438 28.80 -18.93 -5.95
CA LEU A 438 30.25 -18.82 -6.12
C LEU A 438 30.67 -17.53 -6.80
N LYS A 439 29.94 -17.06 -7.83
CA LYS A 439 30.25 -15.77 -8.49
C LYS A 439 30.09 -14.58 -7.55
N VAL A 440 29.06 -14.61 -6.71
CA VAL A 440 28.81 -13.54 -5.73
C VAL A 440 29.89 -13.58 -4.64
N LEU A 441 30.29 -14.78 -4.18
CA LEU A 441 31.39 -14.96 -3.25
C LEU A 441 32.73 -14.47 -3.81
N GLU A 442 33.09 -14.83 -5.05
CA GLU A 442 34.31 -14.31 -5.71
C GLU A 442 34.31 -12.79 -5.83
N THR A 443 33.13 -12.18 -5.98
CA THR A 443 32.97 -10.73 -6.01
C THR A 443 33.18 -10.15 -4.61
N TYR A 444 32.58 -10.76 -3.59
CA TYR A 444 32.72 -10.40 -2.19
C TYR A 444 34.17 -10.50 -1.70
N GLU A 445 34.87 -11.60 -2.00
CA GLU A 445 36.28 -11.81 -1.65
C GLU A 445 37.17 -10.70 -2.21
N LYS A 446 36.95 -10.24 -3.45
CA LYS A 446 37.70 -9.12 -4.02
C LYS A 446 37.51 -7.80 -3.26
N TYR A 447 36.36 -7.60 -2.62
CA TYR A 447 36.12 -6.45 -1.76
C TYR A 447 36.79 -6.63 -0.39
N VAL A 448 36.75 -7.83 0.17
CA VAL A 448 37.33 -8.12 1.50
C VAL A 448 38.86 -8.20 1.50
N GLU A 449 39.46 -8.88 0.50
CA GLU A 449 40.91 -9.08 0.40
C GLU A 449 41.70 -7.79 0.13
N ARG A 450 41.04 -6.75 -0.39
CA ARG A 450 41.70 -5.49 -0.73
C ARG A 450 41.97 -4.57 0.46
N ASP A 451 41.23 -4.67 1.56
CA ASP A 451 41.19 -3.57 2.53
C ASP A 451 41.65 -3.87 3.98
N PHE A 452 41.69 -5.10 4.50
CA PHE A 452 41.93 -5.25 5.95
C PHE A 452 42.89 -6.38 6.36
N ARG A 453 44.08 -5.99 6.85
CA ARG A 453 45.02 -6.90 7.56
C ARG A 453 44.52 -7.28 8.97
N ASN A 454 43.46 -6.64 9.49
CA ASN A 454 42.93 -6.83 10.83
C ASN A 454 41.41 -7.14 10.82
N LYS A 455 41.06 -8.42 11.00
CA LYS A 455 39.67 -8.92 11.04
C LYS A 455 38.75 -8.18 12.02
N ARG A 456 39.29 -7.63 13.12
CA ARG A 456 38.48 -6.89 14.10
C ARG A 456 38.12 -5.49 13.64
N LEU A 457 39.01 -4.86 12.84
CA LEU A 457 38.78 -3.53 12.29
C LEU A 457 37.77 -3.61 11.13
N GLU A 458 37.89 -4.66 10.31
CA GLU A 458 36.92 -5.03 9.28
C GLU A 458 35.51 -5.25 9.88
N MET A 459 35.42 -6.05 10.96
CA MET A 459 34.16 -6.26 11.67
C MET A 459 33.56 -4.95 12.20
N ALA A 460 34.39 -4.05 12.73
CA ALA A 460 33.91 -2.77 13.23
C ALA A 460 33.40 -1.85 12.11
N LEU A 461 34.09 -1.79 10.98
CA LEU A 461 33.62 -1.04 9.81
C LEU A 461 32.34 -1.62 9.22
N ARG A 462 32.22 -2.94 9.21
CA ARG A 462 31.01 -3.61 8.79
C ARG A 462 29.82 -3.26 9.69
N VAL A 463 30.00 -3.28 11.01
CA VAL A 463 28.97 -2.80 11.96
C VAL A 463 28.59 -1.36 11.66
N PHE A 464 29.57 -0.50 11.40
CA PHE A 464 29.33 0.89 11.07
C PHE A 464 28.51 1.06 9.78
N LEU A 465 28.87 0.33 8.73
CA LEU A 465 28.15 0.31 7.45
C LEU A 465 26.70 -0.11 7.63
N ASP A 466 26.44 -1.09 8.49
CA ASP A 466 25.10 -1.59 8.76
C ASP A 466 24.25 -0.53 9.46
N LEU A 467 24.83 0.16 10.46
CA LEU A 467 24.20 1.28 11.14
C LEU A 467 23.97 2.49 10.22
N GLU A 468 24.95 2.81 9.36
CA GLU A 468 24.83 3.91 8.40
C GLU A 468 23.75 3.60 7.35
N ALA A 469 23.66 2.35 6.92
CA ALA A 469 22.67 1.90 5.94
C ALA A 469 21.23 1.92 6.48
N THR A 470 21.03 1.72 7.78
CA THR A 470 19.72 1.83 8.44
C THR A 470 19.43 3.24 8.97
N SER A 471 20.42 4.15 8.94
CA SER A 471 20.30 5.53 9.37
C SER A 471 19.52 6.40 8.36
N ILE A 472 18.79 7.37 8.89
CA ILE A 472 17.86 8.24 8.15
C ILE A 472 18.62 9.33 7.40
N ASP A 473 19.52 10.01 8.10
CA ASP A 473 20.38 11.07 7.56
C ASP A 473 21.67 10.49 6.97
N GLY A 474 21.98 9.22 7.29
CA GLY A 474 23.24 8.56 6.94
C GLY A 474 24.38 9.01 7.85
N PHE A 475 24.06 9.43 9.07
CA PHE A 475 25.01 9.63 10.15
C PHE A 475 24.78 8.58 11.24
N VAL A 476 25.85 8.16 11.90
CA VAL A 476 25.81 7.23 13.03
C VAL A 476 26.40 7.94 14.24
N SER A 477 25.72 7.92 15.38
CA SER A 477 26.29 8.58 16.57
C SER A 477 27.45 7.75 17.13
N ARG A 478 28.44 8.42 17.75
CA ARG A 478 29.56 7.73 18.41
C ARG A 478 29.07 6.72 19.47
N GLU A 479 28.01 7.08 20.20
CA GLU A 479 27.40 6.23 21.23
C GLU A 479 26.69 5.01 20.65
N GLU A 480 25.89 5.20 19.60
CA GLU A 480 25.23 4.12 18.85
C GLU A 480 26.26 3.12 18.29
N PHE A 481 27.34 3.62 17.68
CA PHE A 481 28.40 2.76 17.17
C PHE A 481 29.11 2.00 18.28
N TYR A 482 29.44 2.67 19.38
CA TYR A 482 30.04 2.02 20.55
C TYR A 482 29.14 0.91 21.12
N ASN A 483 27.85 1.18 21.31
CA ASN A 483 26.90 0.21 21.84
C ASN A 483 26.77 -1.01 20.92
N ALA A 484 26.70 -0.78 19.61
CA ALA A 484 26.69 -1.85 18.62
C ALA A 484 27.97 -2.70 18.67
N LEU A 485 29.17 -2.09 18.75
CA LEU A 485 30.41 -2.86 18.87
C LEU A 485 30.43 -3.74 20.13
N VAL A 486 29.96 -3.22 21.27
CA VAL A 486 29.86 -3.99 22.51
C VAL A 486 28.89 -5.16 22.35
N GLU A 487 27.72 -4.94 21.74
CA GLU A 487 26.75 -6.01 21.44
C GLU A 487 27.33 -7.07 20.48
N TYR A 488 28.18 -6.64 19.54
CA TYR A 488 28.91 -7.53 18.63
C TYR A 488 30.04 -8.33 19.31
N GLY A 489 30.30 -8.09 20.61
CA GLY A 489 31.23 -8.85 21.43
C GLY A 489 32.59 -8.18 21.65
N PHE A 490 32.73 -6.90 21.30
CA PHE A 490 33.93 -6.13 21.62
C PHE A 490 33.97 -5.80 23.11
N LYS A 491 35.16 -5.87 23.72
CA LYS A 491 35.33 -5.37 25.09
C LYS A 491 35.11 -3.84 25.11
N PRO A 492 34.44 -3.28 26.13
CA PRO A 492 34.18 -1.84 26.24
C PRO A 492 35.39 -0.93 25.98
N SER A 493 36.55 -1.23 26.58
CA SER A 493 37.76 -0.44 26.38
C SER A 493 38.25 -0.48 24.93
N TYR A 494 38.24 -1.67 24.33
CA TYR A 494 38.69 -1.90 22.97
C TYR A 494 37.72 -1.32 21.92
N ALA A 495 36.41 -1.31 22.18
CA ALA A 495 35.44 -0.67 21.30
C ALA A 495 35.74 0.83 21.13
N ARG A 496 36.10 1.54 22.21
CA ARG A 496 36.49 2.96 22.14
C ARG A 496 37.79 3.14 21.33
N GLU A 497 38.80 2.32 21.60
CA GLU A 497 40.08 2.36 20.88
C GLU A 497 39.89 2.14 19.38
N VAL A 498 39.03 1.19 18.98
CA VAL A 498 38.73 0.92 17.57
C VAL A 498 38.03 2.10 16.91
N ILE A 499 37.06 2.75 17.57
CA ILE A 499 36.38 3.93 17.01
C ILE A 499 37.39 5.05 16.74
N GLU A 500 38.24 5.36 17.72
CA GLU A 500 39.27 6.40 17.56
C GLU A 500 40.30 6.01 16.49
N SER A 501 40.66 4.73 16.39
CA SER A 501 41.57 4.24 15.34
C SER A 501 40.96 4.41 13.95
N LEU A 502 39.67 4.07 13.77
CA LEU A 502 38.97 4.22 12.49
C LEU A 502 38.85 5.68 12.05
N ILE A 503 38.73 6.61 12.99
CA ILE A 503 38.74 8.05 12.72
C ILE A 503 40.16 8.52 12.35
N ALA A 504 41.17 8.11 13.14
CA ALA A 504 42.56 8.48 12.91
C ALA A 504 43.11 7.97 11.58
N ASP A 505 42.74 6.74 11.21
CA ASP A 505 43.13 6.09 9.95
C ASP A 505 42.35 6.63 8.74
N GLY A 506 41.37 7.52 8.97
CA GLY A 506 40.61 8.18 7.90
C GLY A 506 39.52 7.32 7.27
N TYR A 507 39.08 6.23 7.90
CA TYR A 507 37.91 5.47 7.43
C TYR A 507 36.60 6.16 7.79
N LEU A 508 36.58 6.83 8.95
CA LEU A 508 35.43 7.59 9.45
C LEU A 508 35.81 9.05 9.64
N TYR A 509 34.85 9.95 9.44
CA TYR A 509 35.00 11.37 9.76
C TYR A 509 33.81 11.88 10.56
N GLU A 510 34.01 12.99 11.28
CA GLU A 510 33.02 13.62 12.14
C GLU A 510 32.50 14.93 11.51
N PRO A 511 31.48 14.88 10.63
CA PRO A 511 30.91 16.07 10.01
C PRO A 511 30.29 17.05 11.02
N VAL A 512 29.76 16.52 12.13
CA VAL A 512 29.16 17.27 13.23
C VAL A 512 29.58 16.58 14.52
N ILE A 513 29.85 17.35 15.57
CA ILE A 513 30.26 16.80 16.88
C ILE A 513 29.29 15.69 17.32
N GLY A 514 29.84 14.51 17.61
CA GLY A 514 29.14 13.31 18.03
C GLY A 514 28.58 12.45 16.90
N LYS A 515 28.57 12.92 15.64
CA LYS A 515 28.04 12.21 14.47
C LYS A 515 29.17 11.79 13.53
N LEU A 516 29.29 10.49 13.34
CA LEU A 516 30.26 9.88 12.44
C LEU A 516 29.63 9.59 11.07
N LYS A 517 30.48 9.57 10.06
CA LYS A 517 30.14 9.14 8.70
C LYS A 517 31.33 8.46 8.06
N MET A 518 31.08 7.52 7.17
CA MET A 518 32.15 6.84 6.45
C MET A 518 32.72 7.75 5.36
N ILE A 519 34.05 7.79 5.23
CA ILE A 519 34.73 8.34 4.06
C ILE A 519 34.66 7.25 2.98
N LYS A 520 33.76 7.39 2.01
CA LYS A 520 33.57 6.37 0.97
C LYS A 520 34.89 6.12 0.22
N PRO A 521 35.45 4.90 0.23
CA PRO A 521 36.24 4.47 -0.91
C PRO A 521 35.29 4.32 -2.10
N GLU A 522 35.66 4.83 -3.27
CA GLU A 522 34.85 4.72 -4.49
C GLU A 522 34.65 3.26 -4.95
#